data_AF-A0AA50U146-F1
#
_entry.id   AF-A0AA50U146-F1
#
_cell.length_a   1.000
_cell.length_b   1.000
_cell.length_c   1.000
_cell.angle_alpha   90.00
_cell.angle_beta   90.00
_cell.angle_gamma   90.00
#
_symmetry.space_group_name_H-M   'P 1'
#
loop_
_entity.id
_entity.type
_entity.pdbx_description
1 polymer ?
#
loop_
_entity_poly.entity_id
_entity_poly.type
_entity_poly.pdbx_seq_one_letter_code
_entity_poly.pdbx_strand_id
1 'polypeptide(L)'
;DCVSKVPLESDEGYFNSYAHFGIHYDMLSDKVRTQNYKDAIFKNKDSIKDKIVLDLGCGTGILSMFAASAGAKKVFALDQSEVIYHAMDIIRENKLENIIKTVKGRLENTTLDSKVDIIVSEWMGYFLLFEGML
;
A
#
# COMPACT_ATOMS: atom_id res chain seq x y z
N ASP A 1 21.23 13.88 5.06
CA ASP A 1 20.38 13.73 6.24
C ASP A 1 19.33 12.67 6.02
N CYS A 2 18.94 11.92 7.05
CA CYS A 2 17.98 10.82 6.92
C CYS A 2 16.55 11.36 6.99
N VAL A 3 15.67 10.91 6.08
CA VAL A 3 14.26 11.32 5.98
C VAL A 3 13.49 11.08 7.29
N SER A 4 13.92 10.12 8.11
CA SER A 4 13.36 9.87 9.46
C SER A 4 13.50 11.04 10.43
N LYS A 5 14.35 12.04 10.14
CA LYS A 5 14.50 13.25 10.95
C LYS A 5 13.54 14.37 10.55
N VAL A 6 12.81 14.23 9.44
CA VAL A 6 11.82 15.21 8.98
C VAL A 6 10.55 15.06 9.82
N PRO A 7 10.05 16.14 10.47
CA PRO A 7 8.83 16.08 11.27
C PRO A 7 7.63 15.62 10.46
N LEU A 8 6.75 14.82 11.07
CA LEU A 8 5.50 14.36 10.46
C LEU A 8 4.63 15.51 9.93
N GLU A 9 4.63 16.64 10.64
CA GLU A 9 3.88 17.86 10.28
C GLU A 9 4.30 18.43 8.91
N SER A 10 5.54 18.16 8.47
CA SER A 10 6.02 18.60 7.16
C SER A 10 5.32 17.87 6.00
N ASP A 11 4.81 16.66 6.27
CA ASP A 11 4.14 15.80 5.29
C ASP A 11 2.61 15.75 5.50
N GLU A 12 2.09 16.46 6.51
CA GLU A 12 0.69 16.39 6.91
C GLU A 12 -0.26 16.81 5.77
N GLY A 13 0.11 17.84 5.01
CA GLY A 13 -0.65 18.27 3.83
C GLY A 13 -0.74 17.19 2.74
N TYR A 14 0.32 16.41 2.56
CA TYR A 14 0.36 15.28 1.63
C TYR A 14 -0.53 14.14 2.13
N PHE A 15 -0.38 13.69 3.38
CA PHE A 15 -1.20 12.59 3.89
C PHE A 15 -2.69 12.93 4.00
N ASN A 16 -3.02 14.20 4.29
CA ASN A 16 -4.41 14.65 4.33
C ASN A 16 -5.08 14.63 2.96
N SER A 17 -4.36 14.90 1.87
CA SER A 17 -4.95 14.81 0.53
C SER A 17 -5.34 13.36 0.18
N TYR A 18 -4.55 12.38 0.63
CA TYR A 18 -4.83 10.95 0.47
C TYR A 18 -5.82 10.38 1.50
N ALA A 19 -6.20 11.14 2.53
CA ALA A 19 -7.26 10.70 3.45
C ALA A 19 -8.66 10.75 2.82
N HIS A 20 -8.84 11.52 1.74
CA HIS A 20 -10.13 11.70 1.09
C HIS A 20 -10.45 10.58 0.08
N PHE A 21 -11.68 10.06 0.13
CA PHE A 21 -12.14 8.99 -0.77
C PHE A 21 -12.03 9.34 -2.27
N GLY A 22 -12.17 10.61 -2.65
CA GLY A 22 -12.18 11.05 -4.05
C GLY A 22 -10.93 10.64 -4.83
N ILE A 23 -9.73 10.85 -4.26
CA ILE A 23 -8.48 10.51 -4.95
C ILE A 23 -8.33 9.00 -5.15
N HIS A 24 -8.77 8.20 -4.16
CA HIS A 24 -8.75 6.74 -4.28
C HIS A 24 -9.76 6.24 -5.32
N TYR A 25 -10.92 6.89 -5.42
CA TYR A 25 -11.89 6.59 -6.47
C TYR A 25 -11.32 6.86 -7.86
N ASP A 26 -10.66 8.00 -8.07
CA ASP A 26 -10.03 8.35 -9.35
C ASP A 26 -8.93 7.34 -9.71
N MET A 27 -8.05 7.02 -8.76
CA MET A 27 -6.99 6.02 -8.94
C MET A 27 -7.55 4.63 -9.26
N LEU A 28 -8.59 4.18 -8.57
CA LEU A 28 -9.22 2.87 -8.82
C LEU A 28 -10.00 2.85 -10.15
N SER A 29 -10.54 3.99 -10.56
CA SER A 29 -11.27 4.15 -11.82
C SER A 29 -10.33 4.15 -13.03
N ASP A 30 -9.05 4.50 -12.84
CA ASP A 30 -8.02 4.26 -13.85
C ASP A 30 -7.79 2.74 -14.04
N LYS A 31 -8.43 2.22 -15.08
CA LYS A 31 -8.36 0.81 -15.46
C LYS A 31 -6.97 0.43 -15.95
N VAL A 32 -6.27 1.31 -16.64
CA VAL A 32 -4.94 1.00 -17.17
C VAL A 32 -3.97 0.83 -16.01
N ARG A 33 -3.98 1.76 -15.05
CA ARG A 33 -3.18 1.67 -13.83
C ARG A 33 -3.52 0.41 -13.05
N THR A 34 -4.77 0.25 -12.63
CA THR A 34 -5.18 -0.83 -11.72
C THR A 34 -5.03 -2.22 -12.35
N GLN A 35 -5.33 -2.38 -13.64
CA GLN A 35 -5.21 -3.67 -14.31
C GLN A 35 -3.74 -4.06 -14.54
N ASN A 36 -2.85 -3.11 -14.85
CA ASN A 36 -1.43 -3.43 -15.03
C ASN A 36 -0.79 -3.91 -13.72
N TYR A 37 -1.12 -3.30 -12.58
CA TYR A 37 -0.67 -3.77 -11.27
C TYR A 37 -1.20 -5.17 -10.96
N LYS A 38 -2.49 -5.40 -11.19
CA LYS A 38 -3.12 -6.72 -11.04
C LYS A 38 -2.38 -7.76 -11.89
N ASP A 39 -2.23 -7.49 -13.18
CA ASP A 39 -1.58 -8.39 -14.13
C ASP A 39 -0.13 -8.69 -13.74
N ALA A 40 0.63 -7.68 -13.32
CA ALA A 40 2.01 -7.85 -12.88
C ALA A 40 2.10 -8.79 -11.66
N ILE A 41 1.22 -8.61 -10.67
CA ILE A 41 1.14 -9.47 -9.49
C ILE A 41 0.77 -10.90 -9.89
N PHE A 42 -0.30 -11.08 -10.67
CA PHE A 42 -0.78 -12.42 -11.03
C PHE A 42 0.14 -13.16 -12.02
N LYS A 43 0.84 -12.45 -12.92
CA LYS A 43 1.86 -13.05 -13.80
C LYS A 43 3.08 -13.56 -13.02
N ASN A 44 3.36 -12.97 -11.86
CA ASN A 44 4.48 -13.35 -10.98
C ASN A 44 4.00 -14.14 -9.75
N LYS A 45 2.83 -14.78 -9.84
CA LYS A 45 2.20 -15.49 -8.71
C LYS A 45 3.13 -16.50 -8.04
N ASP A 46 3.91 -17.25 -8.81
CA ASP A 46 4.83 -18.26 -8.27
C ASP A 46 5.95 -17.64 -7.42
N SER A 47 6.38 -16.41 -7.74
CA SER A 47 7.36 -15.66 -6.96
C SER A 47 6.76 -15.08 -5.67
N ILE A 48 5.45 -14.83 -5.66
CA ILE A 48 4.71 -14.25 -4.52
C ILE A 48 4.19 -15.31 -3.56
N LYS A 49 3.90 -16.51 -4.06
CA LYS A 49 3.34 -17.59 -3.28
C LYS A 49 4.20 -17.90 -2.05
N ASP A 50 3.55 -18.01 -0.90
CA ASP A 50 4.15 -18.31 0.40
C ASP A 50 5.16 -17.26 0.90
N LYS A 51 5.20 -16.06 0.29
CA LYS A 51 6.07 -14.93 0.67
C LYS A 51 5.42 -13.92 1.59
N ILE A 52 6.25 -13.15 2.30
CA ILE A 52 5.85 -11.98 3.07
C ILE A 52 5.99 -10.74 2.18
N VAL A 53 4.89 -10.02 1.95
CA VAL A 53 4.82 -8.83 1.08
C VAL A 53 4.62 -7.58 1.92
N LEU A 54 5.28 -6.48 1.55
CA LEU A 54 4.96 -5.12 2.01
C LEU A 54 4.29 -4.35 0.87
N ASP A 55 3.10 -3.83 1.13
CA ASP A 55 2.42 -2.83 0.31
C ASP A 55 2.67 -1.45 0.93
N LEU A 56 3.54 -0.66 0.31
CA LEU A 56 4.00 0.64 0.82
C LEU A 56 3.15 1.77 0.22
N GLY A 57 2.39 2.45 1.07
CA GLY A 57 1.36 3.41 0.64
C GLY A 57 0.11 2.67 0.15
N CYS A 58 -0.43 1.77 0.98
CA CYS A 58 -1.44 0.83 0.52
C CYS A 58 -2.77 1.48 0.11
N GLY A 59 -3.03 2.72 0.54
CA GLY A 59 -4.29 3.40 0.30
C GLY A 59 -5.47 2.55 0.78
N THR A 60 -6.42 2.27 -0.12
CA THR A 60 -7.58 1.40 0.12
C THR A 60 -7.26 -0.11 0.19
N GLY A 61 -5.99 -0.51 -0.01
CA GLY A 61 -5.53 -1.89 0.13
C GLY A 61 -5.71 -2.77 -1.10
N ILE A 62 -5.97 -2.19 -2.28
CA ILE A 62 -6.23 -2.97 -3.50
C ILE A 62 -5.03 -3.84 -3.92
N LEU A 63 -3.81 -3.32 -3.84
CA LEU A 63 -2.59 -4.07 -4.18
C LEU A 63 -2.32 -5.17 -3.16
N SER A 64 -2.54 -4.88 -1.88
CA SER A 64 -2.52 -5.87 -0.81
C SER A 64 -3.47 -7.03 -1.07
N MET A 65 -4.70 -6.76 -1.51
CA MET A 65 -5.68 -7.81 -1.84
C MET A 65 -5.27 -8.63 -3.07
N PHE A 66 -4.64 -8.02 -4.07
CA PHE A 66 -4.07 -8.77 -5.20
C PHE A 66 -2.92 -9.67 -4.74
N ALA A 67 -2.00 -9.19 -3.90
CA ALA A 67 -0.90 -10.00 -3.37
C ALA A 67 -1.42 -11.18 -2.51
N ALA A 68 -2.41 -10.94 -1.65
CA ALA A 68 -3.06 -12.01 -0.89
C ALA A 68 -3.72 -13.05 -1.81
N SER A 69 -4.43 -12.60 -2.86
CA SER A 69 -5.06 -13.48 -3.86
C SER A 69 -4.05 -14.24 -4.74
N ALA A 70 -2.84 -13.70 -4.90
CA ALA A 70 -1.71 -14.37 -5.53
C ALA A 70 -1.07 -15.44 -4.61
N GLY A 71 -1.51 -15.56 -3.36
CA GLY A 71 -1.05 -16.60 -2.44
C GLY A 71 0.11 -16.16 -1.55
N ALA A 72 0.30 -14.85 -1.35
CA ALA A 72 1.20 -14.36 -0.31
C ALA A 72 0.84 -14.98 1.05
N LYS A 73 1.86 -15.38 1.82
CA LYS A 73 1.70 -15.92 3.17
C LYS A 73 1.19 -14.87 4.15
N LYS A 74 1.68 -13.63 4.00
CA LYS A 74 1.32 -12.47 4.82
C LYS A 74 1.55 -11.22 4.01
N VAL A 75 0.69 -10.23 4.16
CA VAL A 75 0.86 -8.90 3.57
C VAL A 75 0.82 -7.85 4.67
N PHE A 76 1.82 -6.97 4.73
CA PHE A 76 1.75 -5.74 5.50
C PHE A 76 1.25 -4.63 4.60
N ALA A 77 0.08 -4.08 4.91
CA ALA A 77 -0.50 -2.94 4.21
C ALA A 77 -0.18 -1.68 5.02
N LEU A 78 0.85 -0.93 4.62
CA LEU A 78 1.35 0.22 5.36
C LEU A 78 0.88 1.51 4.72
N ASP A 79 0.25 2.38 5.50
CA ASP A 79 -0.16 3.71 5.08
C ASP A 79 -0.18 4.65 6.28
N GLN A 80 0.23 5.90 6.09
CA GLN A 80 0.23 6.91 7.16
C GLN A 80 -1.12 7.65 7.25
N SER A 81 -1.86 7.76 6.15
CA SER A 81 -3.10 8.54 6.07
C SER A 81 -4.27 7.82 6.75
N GLU A 82 -5.33 8.58 7.08
CA GLU A 82 -6.53 8.04 7.73
C GLU A 82 -7.30 7.04 6.84
N VAL A 83 -7.01 6.97 5.53
CA VAL A 83 -7.64 6.00 4.62
C VAL A 83 -7.42 4.56 5.06
N ILE A 84 -6.36 4.30 5.84
CA ILE A 84 -6.05 2.95 6.31
C ILE A 84 -7.18 2.33 7.14
N TYR A 85 -8.01 3.15 7.82
CA TYR A 85 -9.19 2.62 8.52
C TYR A 85 -10.25 2.12 7.56
N HIS A 86 -10.43 2.76 6.40
CA HIS A 86 -11.27 2.23 5.34
C HIS A 86 -10.66 0.97 4.72
N ALA A 87 -9.34 0.93 4.52
CA ALA A 87 -8.65 -0.27 4.05
C ALA A 87 -8.88 -1.46 4.98
N MET A 88 -8.86 -1.25 6.30
CA MET A 88 -9.16 -2.28 7.30
C MET A 88 -10.56 -2.87 7.11
N ASP A 89 -11.57 -2.03 6.90
CA ASP A 89 -12.94 -2.49 6.71
C ASP A 89 -13.11 -3.21 5.37
N ILE A 90 -12.53 -2.69 4.28
CA ILE A 90 -12.52 -3.33 2.96
C ILE A 90 -11.88 -4.72 3.04
N ILE A 91 -10.73 -4.86 3.71
CA ILE A 91 -10.02 -6.13 3.88
C ILE A 91 -10.87 -7.14 4.65
N ARG A 92 -11.56 -6.72 5.72
CA ARG A 92 -12.46 -7.57 6.52
C ARG A 92 -13.69 -8.00 5.72
N GLU A 93 -14.30 -7.09 4.98
CA GLU A 93 -15.45 -7.41 4.12
C GLU A 93 -15.09 -8.46 3.06
N ASN A 94 -13.85 -8.44 2.58
CA ASN A 94 -13.30 -9.43 1.64
C ASN A 94 -12.75 -10.70 2.31
N LYS A 95 -12.81 -10.81 3.65
CA LYS A 95 -12.35 -11.98 4.43
C LYS A 95 -10.85 -12.26 4.31
N LEU A 96 -10.06 -11.20 4.15
CA LEU A 96 -8.60 -11.28 3.94
C LEU A 96 -7.79 -10.85 5.18
N GLU A 97 -8.44 -10.53 6.30
CA GLU A 97 -7.82 -10.04 7.54
C GLU A 97 -6.87 -11.04 8.21
N ASN A 98 -6.99 -12.33 7.88
CA ASN A 98 -6.07 -13.36 8.36
C ASN A 98 -4.73 -13.39 7.60
N ILE A 99 -4.68 -12.76 6.41
CA ILE A 99 -3.50 -12.72 5.54
C ILE A 99 -2.91 -11.30 5.54
N ILE A 100 -3.77 -10.27 5.49
CA ILE A 100 -3.37 -8.87 5.37
C ILE A 100 -3.44 -8.20 6.74
N LYS A 101 -2.31 -7.68 7.21
CA LYS A 101 -2.18 -6.86 8.42
C LYS A 101 -1.97 -5.40 8.03
N THR A 102 -2.93 -4.55 8.34
CA THR A 102 -2.78 -3.10 8.17
C THR A 102 -1.85 -2.53 9.25
N VAL A 103 -1.04 -1.54 8.86
CA VAL A 103 -0.07 -0.87 9.73
C VAL A 103 -0.14 0.62 9.48
N LYS A 104 -0.71 1.36 10.45
CA LYS A 104 -0.77 2.83 10.37
C LYS A 104 0.58 3.42 10.74
N GLY A 105 1.22 4.11 9.81
CA GLY A 105 2.52 4.73 10.06
C GLY A 105 3.29 5.07 8.80
N ARG A 106 4.33 5.88 8.97
CA ARG A 106 5.40 6.09 7.99
C ARG A 106 6.40 4.94 8.05
N LEU A 107 6.89 4.49 6.89
CA LEU A 107 7.83 3.38 6.81
C LEU A 107 9.09 3.65 7.65
N GLU A 108 9.60 4.87 7.60
CA GLU A 108 10.84 5.30 8.26
C GLU A 108 10.77 5.22 9.79
N ASN A 109 9.56 5.27 10.34
CA ASN A 109 9.29 5.24 11.78
C ASN A 109 8.59 3.94 12.23
N THR A 110 8.31 3.03 11.30
CA THR A 110 7.54 1.82 11.57
C THR A 110 8.45 0.60 11.59
N THR A 111 8.38 -0.16 12.69
CA THR A 111 9.06 -1.46 12.77
C THR A 111 8.09 -2.57 12.40
N LEU A 112 8.44 -3.35 11.37
CA LEU A 112 7.71 -4.56 11.02
C LEU A 112 8.18 -5.74 11.87
N ASP A 113 7.24 -6.62 12.24
CA ASP A 113 7.51 -7.80 13.07
C ASP A 113 8.32 -8.90 12.35
N SER A 114 8.64 -8.72 11.07
CA SER A 114 9.39 -9.65 10.23
C SER A 114 10.04 -8.91 9.06
N LYS A 115 11.12 -9.47 8.51
CA LYS A 115 11.61 -9.06 7.19
C LYS A 115 10.60 -9.46 6.11
N VAL A 116 10.56 -8.68 5.04
CA VAL A 116 9.70 -8.92 3.87
C VAL A 116 10.52 -9.44 2.70
N ASP A 117 9.92 -10.28 1.88
CA ASP A 117 10.54 -10.84 0.67
C ASP A 117 10.34 -9.92 -0.55
N ILE A 118 9.19 -9.22 -0.60
CA ILE A 118 8.74 -8.42 -1.73
C ILE A 118 8.16 -7.10 -1.22
N ILE A 119 8.47 -6.01 -1.93
CA ILE A 119 7.81 -4.71 -1.77
C ILE A 119 7.00 -4.43 -3.03
N VAL A 120 5.73 -4.09 -2.86
CA VAL A 120 4.86 -3.54 -3.90
C VAL A 120 4.45 -2.14 -3.48
N SER A 121 4.39 -1.22 -4.45
CA SER A 121 3.98 0.16 -4.20
C SER A 121 3.55 0.79 -5.51
N GLU A 122 2.59 1.70 -5.41
CA GLU A 122 2.28 2.68 -6.44
C GLU A 122 2.64 4.04 -5.87
N TRP A 123 3.76 4.58 -6.33
CA TRP A 123 4.42 5.77 -5.78
C TRP A 123 4.58 6.88 -6.82
N MET A 124 4.07 6.66 -8.04
CA MET A 124 4.38 7.52 -9.17
C MET A 124 3.37 8.65 -9.26
N GLY A 125 3.78 9.85 -8.85
CA GLY A 125 2.97 11.05 -9.08
C GLY A 125 3.08 11.57 -10.51
N TYR A 126 2.52 12.76 -10.75
CA TYR A 126 2.63 13.44 -12.04
C TYR A 126 4.07 13.55 -12.55
N PHE A 127 4.28 13.21 -13.82
CA PHE A 127 5.62 13.17 -14.40
C PHE A 127 6.63 12.36 -13.53
N LEU A 128 6.14 11.25 -12.97
CA LEU A 128 6.86 10.24 -12.18
C LEU A 128 7.27 10.67 -10.77
N LEU A 129 7.89 11.84 -10.62
CA LEU A 129 8.55 12.24 -9.37
C LEU A 129 7.78 13.30 -8.57
N PHE A 130 6.69 13.84 -9.12
CA PHE A 130 5.82 14.71 -8.36
C PHE A 130 5.30 13.94 -7.13
N GLU A 131 5.12 14.64 -6.02
CA GLU A 131 4.85 14.13 -4.65
C GLU A 131 6.07 13.70 -3.83
N GLY A 132 7.17 13.28 -4.47
CA GLY A 132 8.42 12.98 -3.73
C GLY A 132 8.29 11.83 -2.73
N MET A 133 7.53 10.78 -3.07
CA MET A 133 7.32 9.61 -2.21
C MET A 133 8.58 8.71 -2.04
N LEU A 134 9.60 8.89 -2.89
CA LEU A 134 10.87 8.13 -2.88
C LEU A 134 11.98 8.79 -2.06
#